data_AF-A0A6G3Z6N4-F1
#
_entry.id   AF-A0A6G3Z6N4-F1
#
_cell.length_a   1.000
_cell.length_b   1.000
_cell.length_c   1.000
_cell.angle_alpha   90.00
_cell.angle_beta   90.00
_cell.angle_gamma   90.00
#
_symmetry.space_group_name_H-M   'P 1'
#
loop_
_entity.id
_entity.type
_entity.pdbx_description
1 polymer ?
#
loop_
_entity_poly.entity_id
_entity_poly.type
_entity_poly.pdbx_seq_one_letter_code
_entity_poly.pdbx_strand_id
1 'polypeptide(L)'
;WRWLYGLVEPLSGESFFWECSHLDHPCFGFVLEAFAKQYPDDRHMIQLDRSAVHRAQRLKIPSNVAFYFQPPYSPELNPIEQLWSLLKGRLANRDWFDLEELQQALSSQLRQLTKPTLRSLMQRHELVEALAWAGMPFQAA
;
A
#
# COMPACT_ATOMS: atom_id res chain seq x y z
N TRP A 1 3.78 -20.01 0.51
CA TRP A 1 2.92 -18.81 0.37
C TRP A 1 3.81 -17.58 0.39
N ARG A 2 3.48 -16.56 -0.40
CA ARG A 2 4.17 -15.27 -0.38
C ARG A 2 3.15 -14.15 -0.14
N TRP A 3 3.62 -13.01 0.33
CA TRP A 3 2.80 -11.88 0.75
C TRP A 3 3.20 -10.63 -0.03
N LEU A 4 2.22 -9.97 -0.63
CA LEU A 4 2.41 -8.69 -1.30
C LEU A 4 2.19 -7.55 -0.30
N TYR A 5 3.21 -6.74 -0.11
CA TYR A 5 3.14 -5.45 0.56
C TYR A 5 3.01 -4.36 -0.50
N GLY A 6 2.18 -3.36 -0.23
CA GLY A 6 1.97 -2.23 -1.13
C GLY A 6 1.80 -0.92 -0.39
N LEU A 7 2.39 0.13 -0.95
CA LEU A 7 2.15 1.53 -0.62
C LEU A 7 1.69 2.22 -1.90
N VAL A 8 0.64 3.03 -1.81
CA VAL A 8 0.15 3.82 -2.95
C VAL A 8 -0.17 5.21 -2.46
N GLU A 9 0.43 6.22 -3.09
CA GLU A 9 0.10 7.62 -2.81
C GLU A 9 -1.22 7.98 -3.51
N PRO A 10 -2.28 8.38 -2.78
CA PRO A 10 -3.59 8.62 -3.39
C PRO A 10 -3.62 9.76 -4.41
N LEU A 11 -2.74 10.76 -4.27
CA LEU A 11 -2.79 11.98 -5.07
C LEU A 11 -2.13 11.81 -6.43
N SER A 12 -0.91 11.28 -6.50
CA SER A 12 -0.20 11.04 -7.76
C SER A 12 -0.48 9.66 -8.36
N GLY A 13 -0.88 8.67 -7.55
CA GLY A 13 -0.93 7.26 -7.94
C GLY A 13 0.45 6.60 -7.99
N GLU A 14 1.50 7.23 -7.45
CA GLU A 14 2.78 6.55 -7.22
C GLU A 14 2.60 5.36 -6.30
N SER A 15 3.31 4.28 -6.60
CA SER A 15 3.18 3.04 -5.86
C SER A 15 4.51 2.33 -5.68
N PHE A 16 4.56 1.53 -4.62
CA PHE A 16 5.72 0.76 -4.22
C PHE A 16 5.24 -0.60 -3.72
N PHE A 17 5.67 -1.67 -4.39
CA PHE A 17 5.25 -3.03 -4.09
C PHE A 17 6.45 -3.91 -3.80
N TRP A 18 6.32 -4.76 -2.78
CA TRP A 18 7.32 -5.78 -2.44
C TRP A 18 6.65 -7.09 -2.11
N GLU A 19 7.23 -8.17 -2.59
CA GLU A 19 6.82 -9.50 -2.22
C GLU A 19 7.76 -10.05 -1.14
N CYS A 20 7.19 -10.61 -0.08
CA CYS A 20 7.92 -11.18 1.03
C CYS A 20 7.45 -12.60 1.35
N SER A 21 8.26 -13.35 2.09
CA SER A 21 7.94 -14.72 2.47
C SER A 21 6.86 -14.81 3.55
N HIS A 22 6.68 -13.76 4.38
CA HIS A 22 5.76 -13.75 5.51
C HIS A 22 5.03 -12.41 5.63
N LEU A 23 3.87 -12.43 6.33
CA LEU A 23 3.21 -11.25 6.83
C LEU A 23 3.62 -11.02 8.28
N ASP A 24 4.77 -10.39 8.49
CA ASP A 24 5.35 -10.18 9.82
C ASP A 24 6.16 -8.88 9.91
N HIS A 25 6.64 -8.58 11.12
CA HIS A 25 7.37 -7.33 11.39
C HIS A 25 8.77 -7.28 10.77
N PRO A 26 9.54 -8.39 10.61
CA PRO A 26 10.78 -8.37 9.83
C PRO A 26 10.54 -8.02 8.36
N CYS A 27 9.58 -8.66 7.70
CA CYS A 27 9.26 -8.33 6.30
C CYS A 27 8.77 -6.89 6.17
N PHE A 28 7.87 -6.44 7.07
CA PHE A 28 7.40 -5.06 7.05
C PHE A 28 8.53 -4.05 7.28
N GLY A 29 9.45 -4.32 8.22
CA GLY A 29 10.62 -3.50 8.48
C GLY A 29 11.53 -3.38 7.26
N PHE A 30 11.77 -4.48 6.55
CA PHE A 30 12.52 -4.48 5.30
C PHE A 30 11.84 -3.64 4.21
N VAL A 31 10.52 -3.74 4.05
CA VAL A 31 9.76 -2.94 3.09
C VAL A 31 9.87 -1.44 3.40
N LEU A 32 9.79 -1.05 4.69
CA LEU A 32 9.96 0.34 5.10
C LEU A 32 11.36 0.88 4.80
N GLU A 33 12.41 0.09 5.07
CA GLU A 33 13.78 0.48 4.76
C GLU A 33 13.99 0.64 3.25
N ALA A 34 13.49 -0.30 2.45
CA ALA A 34 13.54 -0.24 1.00
C ALA A 34 12.78 0.99 0.47
N PHE A 35 11.62 1.30 1.02
CA PHE A 35 10.80 2.45 0.65
C PHE A 35 11.51 3.78 0.99
N ALA A 36 12.01 3.92 2.22
CA ALA A 36 12.74 5.10 2.65
C ALA A 36 14.02 5.35 1.84
N LYS A 37 14.72 4.28 1.43
CA LYS A 37 15.90 4.37 0.56
C LYS A 37 15.56 4.81 -0.87
N GLN A 38 14.39 4.41 -1.38
CA GLN A 38 13.92 4.79 -2.72
C GLN A 38 13.55 6.28 -2.79
N TYR A 39 13.05 6.85 -1.70
CA TYR A 39 12.60 8.24 -1.60
C TYR A 39 13.22 8.95 -0.39
N PRO A 40 14.56 9.17 -0.40
CA PRO A 40 15.29 9.63 0.78
C PRO A 40 15.05 11.10 1.13
N ASP A 41 14.69 11.92 0.14
CA ASP A 41 14.51 13.37 0.29
C ASP A 41 13.07 13.75 0.69
N ASP A 42 12.14 12.80 0.58
CA ASP A 42 10.73 13.00 0.89
C ASP A 42 10.42 12.62 2.34
N ARG A 43 9.38 13.26 2.89
CA ARG A 43 8.77 12.86 4.17
C ARG A 43 7.46 12.14 3.91
N HIS A 44 7.32 10.96 4.47
CA HIS A 44 6.22 10.04 4.19
C HIS A 44 5.31 9.90 5.40
N MET A 45 4.01 10.10 5.20
CA MET A 45 2.98 9.69 6.17
C MET A 45 2.25 8.47 5.61
N ILE A 46 2.37 7.32 6.28
CA ILE A 46 1.79 6.06 5.83
C ILE A 46 0.56 5.73 6.70
N GLN A 47 -0.60 5.61 6.06
CA GLN A 47 -1.82 5.10 6.69
C GLN A 47 -1.72 3.59 6.87
N LEU A 48 -1.95 3.10 8.08
CA LEU A 48 -1.91 1.67 8.42
C LEU A 48 -3.14 1.26 9.23
N ASP A 49 -3.54 0.00 9.09
CA ASP A 49 -4.44 -0.63 10.04
C ASP A 49 -3.74 -0.92 11.38
N ARG A 50 -4.50 -1.43 12.36
CA ARG A 50 -3.98 -1.72 13.70
C ARG A 50 -3.47 -3.16 13.86
N SER A 51 -3.12 -3.84 12.76
CA SER A 51 -2.52 -5.18 12.78
C SER A 51 -1.28 -5.22 13.69
N ALA A 52 -1.08 -6.38 14.34
CA ALA A 52 0.06 -6.61 15.22
C ALA A 52 1.41 -6.42 14.50
N VAL A 53 1.44 -6.66 13.19
CA VAL A 53 2.63 -6.47 12.33
C VAL A 53 3.10 -5.02 12.34
N HIS A 54 2.19 -4.07 12.19
CA HIS A 54 2.50 -2.64 12.14
C HIS A 54 2.79 -2.03 13.51
N ARG A 55 2.39 -2.71 14.59
CA ARG A 55 2.51 -2.25 15.98
C ARG A 55 3.63 -2.93 16.76
N ALA A 56 4.46 -3.74 16.11
CA ALA A 56 5.54 -4.44 16.77
C ALA A 56 6.55 -3.44 17.35
N GLN A 57 6.80 -3.51 18.67
CA GLN A 57 7.71 -2.58 19.37
C GLN A 57 9.15 -2.61 18.84
N ARG A 58 9.55 -3.70 18.17
CA ARG A 58 10.89 -3.87 17.59
C ARG A 58 11.02 -3.31 16.18
N LEU A 59 9.93 -2.79 15.59
CA LEU A 59 9.96 -2.22 14.25
C LEU A 59 10.80 -0.93 14.24
N LYS A 60 11.85 -0.92 13.43
CA LYS A 60 12.65 0.29 13.19
C LYS A 60 11.96 1.11 12.10
N ILE A 61 11.43 2.27 12.46
CA ILE A 61 10.78 3.18 11.53
C ILE A 61 11.85 4.14 10.99
N PRO A 62 12.05 4.24 9.66
CA PRO A 62 12.97 5.22 9.07
C PRO A 62 12.65 6.65 9.49
N SER A 63 13.66 7.52 9.62
CA SER A 63 13.48 8.89 10.15
C SER A 63 12.60 9.79 9.29
N ASN A 64 12.43 9.45 8.00
CA ASN A 64 11.56 10.16 7.07
C ASN A 64 10.17 9.52 6.91
N VAL A 65 9.80 8.55 7.76
CA VAL A 65 8.50 7.89 7.75
C VAL A 65 7.77 8.12 9.07
N ALA A 66 6.50 8.50 8.98
CA ALA A 66 5.57 8.58 10.10
C ALA A 66 4.33 7.71 9.81
N PHE A 67 3.73 7.15 10.86
CA PHE A 67 2.52 6.33 10.73
C PHE A 67 1.28 7.08 11.18
N TYR A 68 0.20 6.90 10.43
CA TYR A 68 -1.15 7.28 10.79
C TYR A 68 -2.01 6.02 10.92
N PHE A 69 -2.44 5.70 12.13
CA PHE A 69 -3.25 4.51 12.38
C PHE A 69 -4.74 4.82 12.31
N GLN A 70 -5.44 4.15 11.40
CA GLN A 70 -6.89 4.29 11.27
C GLN A 70 -7.64 3.69 12.49
N PRO A 71 -8.93 4.01 12.67
CA PRO A 71 -9.80 3.34 13.64
C PRO A 71 -9.81 1.81 13.46
N PRO A 72 -9.97 1.02 14.54
CA PRO A 72 -10.08 -0.43 14.44
C PRO A 72 -11.27 -0.85 13.59
N TYR A 73 -11.11 -1.92 12.79
CA TYR A 73 -12.17 -2.52 11.96
C TYR A 73 -12.82 -1.58 10.94
N SER A 74 -12.06 -0.57 10.47
CA SER A 74 -12.50 0.38 9.44
C SER A 74 -11.76 0.22 8.11
N PRO A 75 -11.85 -0.93 7.42
CA PRO A 75 -11.19 -1.14 6.13
C PRO A 75 -11.70 -0.17 5.05
N GLU A 76 -12.93 0.32 5.17
CA GLU A 76 -13.51 1.32 4.28
C GLU A 76 -12.75 2.65 4.25
N LEU A 77 -11.98 2.94 5.31
CA LEU A 77 -11.16 4.14 5.40
C LEU A 77 -9.78 3.98 4.76
N ASN A 78 -9.37 2.75 4.40
CA ASN A 78 -8.09 2.49 3.76
C ASN A 78 -8.26 2.34 2.23
N PRO A 79 -7.82 3.31 1.41
CA PRO A 79 -7.95 3.25 -0.05
C PRO A 79 -7.42 1.97 -0.67
N ILE A 80 -6.31 1.46 -0.14
CA ILE A 80 -5.58 0.35 -0.75
C ILE A 80 -6.39 -0.95 -0.71
N GLU A 81 -7.42 -1.04 0.14
CA GLU A 81 -8.35 -2.18 0.13
C GLU A 81 -9.10 -2.29 -1.21
N GLN A 82 -9.33 -1.17 -1.91
CA GLN A 82 -9.91 -1.19 -3.26
C GLN A 82 -8.94 -1.83 -4.27
N LEU A 83 -7.64 -1.56 -4.13
CA LEU A 83 -6.61 -2.20 -4.93
C LEU A 83 -6.57 -3.71 -4.67
N TRP A 84 -6.61 -4.13 -3.40
CA TRP A 84 -6.64 -5.54 -3.04
C TRP A 84 -7.89 -6.25 -3.56
N SER A 85 -9.05 -5.60 -3.48
CA SER A 85 -10.30 -6.12 -4.05
C SER A 85 -10.20 -6.28 -5.57
N LEU A 86 -9.67 -5.27 -6.28
CA LEU A 86 -9.46 -5.31 -7.72
C LEU A 86 -8.54 -6.46 -8.13
N LEU A 87 -7.38 -6.59 -7.49
CA LEU A 87 -6.42 -7.64 -7.80
C LEU A 87 -7.00 -9.04 -7.53
N LYS A 88 -7.68 -9.22 -6.40
CA LYS A 88 -8.39 -10.47 -6.10
C LYS A 88 -9.44 -10.78 -7.16
N GLY A 89 -10.25 -9.80 -7.56
CA GLY A 89 -11.26 -9.98 -8.60
C GLY A 89 -10.68 -10.37 -9.96
N ARG A 90 -9.54 -9.80 -10.35
CA ARG A 90 -8.86 -10.14 -11.62
C ARG A 90 -8.19 -11.51 -11.63
N LEU A 91 -7.81 -12.01 -10.46
CA LEU A 91 -7.15 -13.31 -10.28
C LEU A 91 -8.12 -14.43 -9.85
N ALA A 92 -9.35 -14.08 -9.49
CA ALA A 92 -10.39 -15.03 -9.08
C ALA A 92 -10.90 -15.88 -10.26
N ASN A 93 -11.58 -16.98 -9.92
CA ASN A 93 -12.25 -17.88 -10.87
C ASN A 93 -11.32 -18.46 -11.95
N ARG A 94 -10.06 -18.71 -11.57
CA ARG A 94 -9.04 -19.36 -12.39
C ARG A 94 -8.35 -20.42 -11.55
N ASP A 95 -8.10 -21.56 -12.16
CA ASP A 95 -7.24 -22.58 -11.59
C ASP A 95 -5.79 -22.25 -11.94
N TRP A 96 -4.95 -22.17 -10.92
CA TRP A 96 -3.51 -21.96 -11.06
C TRP A 96 -2.81 -23.31 -10.88
N PHE A 97 -1.93 -23.65 -11.82
CA PHE A 97 -1.19 -24.91 -11.80
C PHE A 97 -0.27 -25.00 -10.57
N ASP A 98 0.42 -23.90 -10.27
CA ASP A 98 1.27 -23.76 -9.10
C ASP A 98 1.31 -22.30 -8.59
N LEU A 99 2.09 -22.08 -7.54
CA LEU A 99 2.25 -20.75 -6.96
C LEU A 99 3.00 -19.80 -7.90
N GLU A 100 3.93 -20.30 -8.71
CA GLU A 100 4.74 -19.47 -9.61
C GLU A 100 3.86 -18.85 -10.70
N GLU A 101 2.94 -19.62 -11.28
CA GLU A 101 1.98 -19.12 -12.26
C GLU A 101 1.11 -17.99 -11.68
N LEU A 102 0.58 -18.18 -10.46
CA LEU A 102 -0.19 -17.14 -9.77
C LEU A 102 0.66 -15.87 -9.52
N GLN A 103 1.94 -16.02 -9.15
CA GLN A 103 2.85 -14.89 -8.94
C GLN A 103 3.17 -14.14 -10.23
N GLN A 104 3.37 -14.86 -11.33
CA GLN A 104 3.58 -14.25 -12.65
C GLN A 104 2.33 -13.49 -13.10
N ALA A 105 1.14 -14.06 -12.87
CA ALA A 105 -0.13 -13.40 -13.17
C ALA A 105 -0.34 -12.14 -12.31
N LEU A 106 -0.10 -12.22 -11.00
CA LEU A 106 -0.14 -11.06 -10.09
C LEU A 106 0.83 -9.97 -10.54
N SER A 107 2.07 -10.34 -10.88
CA SER A 107 3.08 -9.39 -11.39
C SER A 107 2.62 -8.72 -12.70
N SER A 108 1.96 -9.47 -13.58
CA SER A 108 1.37 -8.93 -14.81
C SER A 108 0.26 -7.94 -14.50
N GLN A 109 -0.61 -8.25 -13.53
CA GLN A 109 -1.67 -7.33 -13.09
C GLN A 109 -1.11 -6.05 -12.49
N LEU A 110 -0.07 -6.13 -11.64
CA LEU A 110 0.59 -4.97 -11.06
C LEU A 110 1.20 -4.06 -12.13
N ARG A 111 1.85 -4.62 -13.16
CA ARG A 111 2.42 -3.84 -14.27
C ARG A 111 1.37 -3.09 -15.10
N GLN A 112 0.11 -3.54 -15.10
CA GLN A 112 -0.99 -2.87 -15.79
C GLN A 112 -1.60 -1.72 -15.00
N LEU A 113 -1.27 -1.59 -13.70
CA LEU A 113 -1.78 -0.52 -12.85
C LEU A 113 -0.96 0.76 -13.07
N THR A 114 -1.43 1.60 -13.97
CA THR A 114 -0.81 2.90 -14.26
C THR A 114 -1.06 3.91 -13.12
N LYS A 115 -0.22 4.96 -13.02
CA LYS A 115 -0.43 6.05 -12.06
C LYS A 115 -1.85 6.65 -12.15
N PRO A 116 -2.41 6.98 -13.34
CA PRO A 116 -3.80 7.44 -13.44
C PRO A 116 -4.83 6.44 -12.92
N THR A 117 -4.64 5.15 -13.20
CA THR A 117 -5.53 4.09 -12.69
C THR A 117 -5.49 4.02 -11.17
N LEU A 118 -4.30 4.04 -10.58
CA LEU A 118 -4.12 3.99 -9.13
C LEU A 118 -4.65 5.25 -8.46
N ARG A 119 -4.35 6.43 -8.98
CA ARG A 119 -4.92 7.70 -8.54
C ARG A 119 -6.44 7.64 -8.53
N SER A 120 -7.05 7.23 -9.64
CA SER A 120 -8.51 7.09 -9.74
C SER A 120 -9.09 6.08 -8.76
N LEU A 121 -8.37 4.99 -8.46
CA LEU A 121 -8.83 3.95 -7.53
C LEU A 121 -8.68 4.38 -6.06
N MET A 122 -7.64 5.16 -5.75
CA MET A 122 -7.31 5.59 -4.39
C MET A 122 -8.04 6.87 -3.97
N GLN A 123 -8.48 7.70 -4.94
CA GLN A 123 -9.25 8.90 -4.66
C GLN A 123 -10.64 8.56 -4.10
N ARG A 124 -10.79 8.71 -2.79
CA ARG A 124 -12.10 8.87 -2.15
C ARG A 124 -12.25 10.32 -1.71
N HIS A 125 -13.44 10.88 -1.94
CA HIS A 125 -13.72 12.27 -1.66
C HIS A 125 -13.41 12.62 -0.20
N GLU A 126 -13.80 11.75 0.73
CA GLU A 126 -13.64 11.92 2.17
C GLU A 126 -12.17 11.96 2.60
N LEU A 127 -11.30 11.19 1.92
CA LEU A 127 -9.87 11.16 2.22
C LEU A 127 -9.14 12.36 1.65
N VAL A 128 -9.52 12.81 0.45
CA VAL A 128 -8.99 14.04 -0.14
C VAL A 128 -9.38 15.24 0.72
N GLU A 129 -10.63 15.30 1.20
CA GLU A 129 -11.08 16.33 2.13
C GLU A 129 -10.33 16.27 3.48
N ALA A 130 -10.16 15.08 4.05
CA ALA A 130 -9.42 14.91 5.29
C ALA A 130 -7.95 15.37 5.17
N LEU A 131 -7.27 15.03 4.05
CA LEU A 131 -5.91 15.48 3.77
C LEU A 131 -5.83 17.00 3.60
N ALA A 132 -6.81 17.60 2.90
CA ALA A 132 -6.89 19.05 2.76
C ALA A 132 -7.09 19.73 4.12
N TRP A 133 -7.93 19.18 4.99
CA TRP A 133 -8.16 19.70 6.35
C TRP A 133 -6.92 19.58 7.24
N ALA A 134 -6.09 18.55 7.03
CA ALA A 134 -4.81 18.39 7.70
C ALA A 134 -3.71 19.35 7.19
N GLY A 135 -4.02 20.27 6.27
CA GLY A 135 -3.07 21.23 5.72
C GLY A 135 -2.09 20.63 4.72
N MET A 136 -2.44 19.49 4.09
CA MET A 136 -1.71 18.91 2.96
C MET A 136 -2.38 19.39 1.68
N PRO A 137 -1.93 20.52 1.08
CA PRO A 137 -2.66 21.16 -0.01
C PRO A 137 -2.73 20.27 -1.25
N PHE A 138 -3.93 20.18 -1.81
CA PHE A 138 -4.18 19.61 -3.13
C PHE A 138 -3.72 20.61 -4.19
N GLN A 139 -2.67 20.28 -4.95
CA GLN A 139 -2.45 20.89 -6.26
C GLN A 139 -2.95 19.91 -7.31
N ALA A 140 -4.16 20.13 -7.80
CA ALA A 140 -4.55 19.60 -9.09
C ALA A 140 -3.59 20.20 -10.14
N ALA A 141 -2.74 19.36 -10.71
CA ALA A 141 -2.18 19.63 -12.03
C ALA A 141 -3.28 19.47 -13.10
#